data_AF-A0A9P7CS51-F1
#
_entry.id   AF-A0A9P7CS51-F1
#
_cell.length_a   1.000
_cell.length_b   1.000
_cell.length_c   1.000
_cell.angle_alpha   90.00
_cell.angle_beta   90.00
_cell.angle_gamma   90.00
#
_symmetry.space_group_name_H-M   'P 1'
#
loop_
_entity.id
_entity.type
_entity.pdbx_description
1 polymer ?
#
loop_
_entity_poly.entity_id
_entity_poly.type
_entity_poly.pdbx_seq_one_letter_code
_entity_poly.pdbx_strand_id
1 'polypeptide(L)'
;MTAVSSVADVDAWIAQLSECKQLSESDIKKLCDKAREILLDESNVQPVRCPVTVCGDIHGQFHDLQELFRIGGNSPDTNYLFMGDYVDRGYYSVETVTFLVALKVRYKDRVTILRGNHESRQITQVYGFYDECLRKYGNANVWKMFTDLFDYLPLTALIEDQIFCLHGGLSPSIDTLDQVRSLDRVQEVPHEGPMCDLLWSDPDDRCGWGISPRGAGYTFGQDISETFNHNNGLTLVARAHQLVMEGYNWGHDHNVVTIFSAPNYCYRCGNQAAIMEIDEHMKYTFLQFDPAPRRGEPHVTRRTPDYFFKVSASAVRDIVNAIQAGAQEKQRKFVQTVELQIGLKNYDPQRDKRFSGTIKLPHVARPRMTVCVLGDAFHCDQAKGAGMEFQSVDDLKKLNKNKKLIKKLAKKYDAFLASEALIKQIPRLLGPGLHKVGKFPTPVSHNDSLTDKANEIRATIKFQLKKVLCLGVAVGHLDMTEDQLVANIMLSVNFLVSLLKKNWQNVKSLYLKSTMGKPHRLF
;
A
#
# COMPACT_ATOMS: atom_id res chain seq x y z
N MET A 1 -29.32 32.31 -10.17
CA MET A 1 -28.26 32.90 -11.01
C MET A 1 -26.96 32.76 -10.26
N THR A 2 -26.21 31.69 -10.51
CA THR A 2 -24.87 31.49 -9.95
C THR A 2 -23.93 32.44 -10.68
N ALA A 3 -23.37 33.43 -9.97
CA ALA A 3 -22.37 34.32 -10.51
C ALA A 3 -21.18 33.48 -11.00
N VAL A 4 -20.93 33.49 -12.31
CA VAL A 4 -19.76 32.86 -12.91
C VAL A 4 -18.55 33.58 -12.35
N SER A 5 -17.69 32.90 -11.58
CA SER A 5 -16.46 33.54 -11.09
C SER A 5 -15.57 33.93 -12.27
N SER A 6 -15.04 35.14 -12.22
CA SER A 6 -14.21 35.73 -13.25
C SER A 6 -12.81 35.09 -13.28
N VAL A 7 -12.08 35.26 -14.38
CA VAL A 7 -10.65 34.87 -14.45
C VAL A 7 -9.84 35.51 -13.32
N ALA A 8 -10.17 36.75 -12.96
CA ALA A 8 -9.54 37.46 -11.85
C ALA A 8 -9.77 36.78 -10.49
N ASP A 9 -10.92 36.13 -10.28
CA ASP A 9 -11.18 35.37 -9.05
C ASP A 9 -10.26 34.14 -8.97
N VAL A 10 -10.06 33.43 -10.09
CA VAL A 10 -9.20 32.26 -10.15
C VAL A 10 -7.72 32.64 -9.96
N ASP A 11 -7.28 33.74 -10.56
CA ASP A 11 -5.91 34.26 -10.36
C ASP A 11 -5.68 34.66 -8.89
N ALA A 12 -6.67 35.28 -8.24
CA ALA A 12 -6.61 35.59 -6.82
C ALA A 12 -6.56 34.33 -5.94
N TRP A 13 -7.34 33.29 -6.29
CA TRP A 13 -7.28 32.00 -5.60
C TRP A 13 -5.91 31.33 -5.75
N ILE A 14 -5.33 31.33 -6.96
CA ILE A 14 -3.98 30.79 -7.22
C ILE A 14 -2.93 31.53 -6.38
N ALA A 15 -2.98 32.86 -6.34
CA ALA A 15 -2.06 33.67 -5.53
C ALA A 15 -2.18 33.34 -4.04
N GLN A 16 -3.40 33.25 -3.51
CA GLN A 16 -3.66 32.87 -2.13
C GLN A 16 -3.14 31.44 -1.83
N LEU A 17 -3.45 30.49 -2.70
CA LEU A 17 -3.04 29.09 -2.54
C LEU A 17 -1.52 28.92 -2.62
N SER A 18 -0.82 29.70 -3.46
CA SER A 18 0.65 29.70 -3.56
C SER A 18 1.33 30.02 -2.23
N GLU A 19 0.67 30.79 -1.36
CA GLU A 19 1.13 31.07 0.00
C GLU A 19 0.71 29.99 1.02
N CYS A 20 0.23 28.83 0.56
CA CYS A 20 -0.33 27.75 1.37
C CYS A 20 -1.54 28.18 2.22
N LYS A 21 -2.33 29.16 1.74
CA LYS A 21 -3.55 29.62 2.42
C LYS A 21 -4.78 28.96 1.82
N GLN A 22 -5.53 28.25 2.66
CA GLN A 22 -6.78 27.59 2.30
C GLN A 22 -7.86 28.57 1.80
N LEU A 23 -8.64 28.16 0.79
CA LEU A 23 -9.83 28.88 0.32
C LEU A 23 -11.03 28.66 1.24
N SER A 24 -12.04 29.54 1.14
CA SER A 24 -13.32 29.34 1.83
C SER A 24 -14.10 28.16 1.24
N GLU A 25 -14.98 27.52 2.02
CA GLU A 25 -15.84 26.42 1.53
C GLU A 25 -16.68 26.85 0.31
N SER A 26 -17.15 28.10 0.29
CA SER A 26 -17.92 28.67 -0.83
C SER A 26 -17.09 28.78 -2.10
N ASP A 27 -15.82 29.19 -1.98
CA ASP A 27 -14.93 29.35 -3.13
C ASP A 27 -14.44 27.99 -3.64
N ILE A 28 -14.19 27.02 -2.76
CA ILE A 28 -13.94 25.63 -3.15
C ILE A 28 -15.12 25.09 -3.95
N LYS A 29 -16.35 25.33 -3.50
CA LYS A 29 -17.53 24.87 -4.24
C LYS A 29 -17.55 25.45 -5.66
N LYS A 30 -17.34 26.77 -5.81
CA LYS A 30 -17.30 27.42 -7.13
C LYS A 30 -16.18 26.88 -8.00
N LEU A 31 -15.01 26.63 -7.42
CA LEU A 31 -13.86 26.07 -8.11
C LEU A 31 -14.16 24.64 -8.61
N CYS A 32 -14.70 23.77 -7.76
CA CYS A 32 -15.08 22.42 -8.15
C CYS A 32 -16.18 22.40 -9.23
N ASP A 33 -17.17 23.29 -9.14
CA ASP A 33 -18.21 23.40 -10.18
C ASP A 33 -17.60 23.76 -11.55
N LYS A 34 -16.63 24.67 -11.59
CA LYS A 34 -15.90 25.05 -12.82
C LYS A 34 -15.00 23.95 -13.35
N ALA A 35 -14.28 23.28 -12.45
CA ALA A 35 -13.46 22.15 -12.82
C ALA A 35 -14.30 21.01 -13.40
N ARG A 36 -15.48 20.74 -12.82
CA ARG A 36 -16.42 19.73 -13.34
C ARG A 36 -16.86 20.05 -14.76
N GLU A 37 -17.18 21.31 -15.08
CA GLU A 37 -17.55 21.72 -16.44
C GLU A 37 -16.43 21.40 -17.46
N ILE A 38 -15.17 21.65 -17.09
CA ILE A 38 -14.01 21.37 -17.95
C ILE A 38 -13.78 19.84 -18.07
N LEU A 39 -13.70 19.15 -16.94
CA LEU A 39 -13.35 17.73 -16.87
C LEU A 39 -14.43 16.82 -17.47
N LEU A 40 -15.69 17.27 -17.56
CA LEU A 40 -16.76 16.54 -18.22
C LEU A 40 -16.50 16.38 -19.73
N ASP A 41 -15.93 17.41 -20.37
CA ASP A 41 -15.65 17.42 -21.81
C ASP A 41 -14.34 16.68 -22.16
N GLU A 42 -13.52 16.32 -21.17
CA GLU A 42 -12.26 15.63 -21.38
C GLU A 42 -12.43 14.12 -21.63
N SER A 43 -11.52 13.54 -22.41
CA SER A 43 -11.53 12.12 -22.74
C SER A 43 -10.86 11.30 -21.63
N ASN A 44 -11.21 10.01 -21.49
CA ASN A 44 -10.45 9.11 -20.61
C ASN A 44 -9.01 8.93 -21.06
N VAL A 45 -8.74 9.12 -22.37
CA VAL A 45 -7.40 9.19 -22.96
C VAL A 45 -7.22 10.62 -23.44
N GLN A 46 -6.76 11.49 -22.53
CA GLN A 46 -6.65 12.91 -22.80
C GLN A 46 -5.43 13.21 -23.69
N PRO A 47 -5.58 13.83 -24.87
CA PRO A 47 -4.44 14.20 -25.70
C PRO A 47 -3.65 15.32 -25.04
N VAL A 48 -2.32 15.21 -25.06
CA VAL A 48 -1.38 16.19 -24.51
C VAL A 48 -0.31 16.47 -25.56
N ARG A 49 0.01 17.75 -25.75
CA ARG A 49 1.02 18.20 -26.71
C ARG A 49 2.33 18.53 -26.02
N CYS A 50 3.43 18.32 -26.73
CA CYS A 50 4.74 18.79 -26.33
C CYS A 50 4.89 20.31 -26.59
N PRO A 51 5.80 20.99 -25.86
CA PRO A 51 6.57 20.48 -24.73
C PRO A 51 5.68 20.27 -23.48
N VAL A 52 6.00 19.30 -22.63
CA VAL A 52 5.24 19.02 -21.39
C VAL A 52 6.11 18.44 -20.30
N THR A 53 5.82 18.83 -19.06
CA THR A 53 6.42 18.29 -17.84
C THR A 53 5.47 17.29 -17.19
N VAL A 54 5.89 16.03 -17.08
CA VAL A 54 5.13 14.92 -16.51
C VAL A 54 5.52 14.70 -15.06
N CYS A 55 4.52 14.65 -14.18
CA CYS A 55 4.64 14.55 -12.74
C CYS A 55 3.91 13.30 -12.22
N GLY A 56 4.53 12.58 -11.29
CA GLY A 56 3.92 11.48 -10.55
C GLY A 56 3.21 11.94 -9.27
N ASP A 57 3.22 11.08 -8.26
CA ASP A 57 2.52 11.28 -6.99
C ASP A 57 3.00 12.53 -6.23
N ILE A 58 2.07 13.25 -5.59
CA ILE A 58 2.34 14.45 -4.78
C ILE A 58 1.98 14.25 -3.31
N HIS A 59 0.89 13.53 -3.02
CA HIS A 59 0.49 13.11 -1.68
C HIS A 59 0.49 14.23 -0.63
N GLY A 60 -0.19 15.33 -0.91
CA GLY A 60 -0.38 16.44 0.03
C GLY A 60 0.91 17.11 0.52
N GLN A 61 2.04 16.91 -0.17
CA GLN A 61 3.32 17.55 0.11
C GLN A 61 3.42 18.92 -0.59
N PHE A 62 2.57 19.86 -0.18
CA PHE A 62 2.39 21.15 -0.85
C PHE A 62 3.69 21.96 -1.05
N HIS A 63 4.57 21.99 -0.05
CA HIS A 63 5.83 22.73 -0.18
C HIS A 63 6.79 22.10 -1.18
N ASP A 64 6.76 20.77 -1.32
CA ASP A 64 7.54 20.07 -2.33
C ASP A 64 6.93 20.26 -3.73
N LEU A 65 5.59 20.39 -3.82
CA LEU A 65 4.92 20.81 -5.05
C LEU A 65 5.35 22.23 -5.49
N GLN A 66 5.53 23.16 -4.55
CA GLN A 66 6.07 24.49 -4.87
C GLN A 66 7.52 24.43 -5.36
N GLU A 67 8.32 23.50 -4.85
CA GLU A 67 9.68 23.26 -5.35
C GLU A 67 9.65 22.68 -6.77
N LEU A 68 8.75 21.72 -7.02
CA LEU A 68 8.51 21.16 -8.35
C LEU A 68 8.23 22.27 -9.38
N PHE A 69 7.34 23.23 -9.08
CA PHE A 69 7.10 24.37 -9.97
C PHE A 69 8.27 25.34 -10.08
N ARG A 70 9.13 25.46 -9.06
CA ARG A 70 10.36 26.26 -9.15
C ARG A 70 11.38 25.63 -10.11
N ILE A 71 11.39 24.29 -10.19
CA ILE A 71 12.32 23.52 -11.02
C ILE A 71 11.80 23.40 -12.46
N GLY A 72 10.57 22.93 -12.65
CA GLY A 72 9.95 22.74 -13.98
C GLY A 72 9.42 24.04 -14.61
N GLY A 73 9.35 25.13 -13.86
CA GLY A 73 8.79 26.40 -14.31
C GLY A 73 7.29 26.54 -14.05
N ASN A 74 6.78 27.76 -14.07
CA ASN A 74 5.38 28.04 -13.75
C ASN A 74 4.49 28.00 -15.00
N SER A 75 3.23 27.59 -14.83
CA SER A 75 2.20 27.85 -15.84
C SER A 75 1.84 29.34 -15.88
N PRO A 76 1.58 29.92 -17.06
CA PRO A 76 1.31 29.24 -18.33
C PRO A 76 2.55 28.93 -19.18
N ASP A 77 3.76 29.33 -18.80
CA ASP A 77 4.96 29.17 -19.64
C ASP A 77 5.34 27.69 -19.81
N THR A 78 5.08 26.86 -18.80
CA THR A 78 5.26 25.40 -18.85
C THR A 78 3.92 24.66 -18.86
N ASN A 79 3.79 23.66 -19.74
CA ASN A 79 2.66 22.72 -19.75
C ASN A 79 2.94 21.56 -18.78
N TYR A 80 1.90 21.09 -18.09
CA TYR A 80 2.02 20.03 -17.09
C TYR A 80 1.03 18.89 -17.32
N LEU A 81 1.48 17.68 -17.05
CA LEU A 81 0.66 16.49 -16.89
C LEU A 81 0.93 15.87 -15.52
N PHE A 82 -0.06 15.88 -14.63
CA PHE A 82 0.02 15.19 -13.35
C PHE A 82 -0.74 13.86 -13.39
N MET A 83 -0.10 12.79 -12.94
CA MET A 83 -0.61 11.42 -13.10
C MET A 83 -1.51 10.92 -11.96
N GLY A 84 -1.77 11.72 -10.92
CA GLY A 84 -2.67 11.35 -9.82
C GLY A 84 -2.03 11.45 -8.44
N ASP A 85 -2.75 10.96 -7.42
CA ASP A 85 -2.35 10.92 -6.01
C ASP A 85 -1.91 12.28 -5.47
N TYR A 86 -2.85 13.23 -5.52
CA TYR A 86 -2.69 14.60 -5.01
C TYR A 86 -2.88 14.67 -3.50
N VAL A 87 -3.71 13.77 -2.98
CA VAL A 87 -4.20 13.79 -1.59
C VAL A 87 -3.64 12.64 -0.76
N ASP A 88 -4.00 12.69 0.53
CA ASP A 88 -3.57 11.77 1.58
C ASP A 88 -2.07 11.82 1.88
N ARG A 89 -1.68 11.23 3.02
CA ARG A 89 -0.28 11.05 3.47
C ARG A 89 0.46 12.36 3.83
N GLY A 90 0.31 13.42 3.06
CA GLY A 90 0.80 14.75 3.42
C GLY A 90 -0.14 15.47 4.37
N TYR A 91 0.34 16.59 4.92
CA TYR A 91 -0.47 17.43 5.83
C TYR A 91 -1.27 18.52 5.12
N TYR A 92 -1.02 18.70 3.82
CA TYR A 92 -1.51 19.80 3.01
C TYR A 92 -2.23 19.30 1.76
N SER A 93 -2.99 18.21 1.88
CA SER A 93 -3.74 17.63 0.76
C SER A 93 -4.78 18.60 0.23
N VAL A 94 -5.47 19.33 1.12
CA VAL A 94 -6.47 20.36 0.75
C VAL A 94 -5.81 21.44 -0.09
N GLU A 95 -4.69 22.02 0.34
CA GLU A 95 -4.01 23.07 -0.43
C GLU A 95 -3.45 22.52 -1.75
N THR A 96 -2.89 21.32 -1.73
CA THR A 96 -2.33 20.64 -2.92
C THR A 96 -3.38 20.44 -3.99
N VAL A 97 -4.49 19.78 -3.66
CA VAL A 97 -5.55 19.49 -4.64
C VAL A 97 -6.27 20.76 -5.08
N THR A 98 -6.51 21.71 -4.16
CA THR A 98 -7.16 22.98 -4.52
C THR A 98 -6.28 23.79 -5.48
N PHE A 99 -4.96 23.81 -5.27
CA PHE A 99 -4.01 24.51 -6.13
C PHE A 99 -3.96 23.90 -7.54
N LEU A 100 -3.83 22.57 -7.65
CA LEU A 100 -3.81 21.89 -8.95
C LEU A 100 -5.13 22.06 -9.71
N VAL A 101 -6.27 21.99 -9.02
CA VAL A 101 -7.59 22.24 -9.62
C VAL A 101 -7.72 23.71 -10.07
N ALA A 102 -7.22 24.67 -9.29
CA ALA A 102 -7.22 26.09 -9.69
C ALA A 102 -6.36 26.32 -10.94
N LEU A 103 -5.18 25.70 -11.02
CA LEU A 103 -4.34 25.74 -12.22
C LEU A 103 -5.03 25.08 -13.42
N LYS A 104 -5.70 23.93 -13.23
CA LYS A 104 -6.49 23.28 -14.28
C LYS A 104 -7.60 24.19 -14.81
N VAL A 105 -8.35 24.83 -13.92
CA VAL A 105 -9.43 25.76 -14.31
C VAL A 105 -8.86 26.98 -15.04
N ARG A 106 -7.71 27.50 -14.60
CA ARG A 106 -7.09 28.70 -15.18
C ARG A 106 -6.39 28.47 -16.51
N TYR A 107 -5.78 27.30 -16.67
CA TYR A 107 -4.90 26.93 -17.79
C TYR A 107 -5.31 25.59 -18.37
N LYS A 108 -6.61 25.44 -18.70
CA LYS A 108 -7.23 24.17 -19.09
C LYS A 108 -6.51 23.40 -20.20
N ASP A 109 -5.90 24.11 -21.15
CA ASP A 109 -5.21 23.52 -22.32
C ASP A 109 -3.71 23.30 -22.07
N ARG A 110 -3.19 23.69 -20.89
CA ARG A 110 -1.77 23.60 -20.52
C ARG A 110 -1.52 22.71 -19.30
N VAL A 111 -2.52 22.54 -18.44
CA VAL A 111 -2.42 21.71 -17.24
C VAL A 111 -3.41 20.56 -17.37
N THR A 112 -2.92 19.33 -17.37
CA THR A 112 -3.72 18.10 -17.37
C THR A 112 -3.53 17.40 -16.04
N ILE A 113 -4.64 16.98 -15.42
CA ILE A 113 -4.65 16.27 -14.15
C ILE A 113 -5.41 14.94 -14.33
N LEU A 114 -4.74 13.83 -14.05
CA LEU A 114 -5.33 12.50 -14.13
C LEU A 114 -5.85 12.04 -12.76
N ARG A 115 -6.64 10.97 -12.75
CA ARG A 115 -7.11 10.33 -11.52
C ARG A 115 -6.04 9.36 -11.01
N GLY A 116 -5.65 9.49 -9.74
CA GLY A 116 -4.92 8.45 -9.02
C GLY A 116 -5.83 7.53 -8.22
N ASN A 117 -5.26 6.52 -7.58
CA ASN A 117 -6.04 5.62 -6.73
C ASN A 117 -6.48 6.29 -5.41
N HIS A 118 -5.76 7.32 -4.97
CA HIS A 118 -6.13 8.14 -3.83
C HIS A 118 -7.28 9.10 -4.09
N GLU A 119 -7.59 9.42 -5.34
CA GLU A 119 -8.77 10.23 -5.72
C GLU A 119 -10.07 9.38 -5.71
N SER A 120 -10.32 8.73 -4.56
CA SER A 120 -11.47 7.86 -4.29
C SER A 120 -11.99 8.06 -2.86
N ARG A 121 -13.31 7.87 -2.65
CA ARG A 121 -13.94 8.04 -1.33
C ARG A 121 -13.40 7.03 -0.32
N GLN A 122 -13.15 5.80 -0.76
CA GLN A 122 -12.67 4.75 0.14
C GLN A 122 -11.26 5.02 0.68
N ILE A 123 -10.35 5.47 -0.18
CA ILE A 123 -8.94 5.68 0.19
C ILE A 123 -8.78 6.96 1.01
N THR A 124 -9.44 8.06 0.61
CA THR A 124 -9.40 9.34 1.34
C THR A 124 -9.95 9.29 2.76
N GLN A 125 -10.88 8.36 3.05
CA GLN A 125 -11.38 8.10 4.41
C GLN A 125 -10.37 7.38 5.31
N VAL A 126 -9.40 6.69 4.72
CA VAL A 126 -8.43 5.86 5.43
C VAL A 126 -7.10 6.59 5.62
N TYR A 127 -6.67 7.39 4.64
CA TYR A 127 -5.28 7.86 4.58
C TYR A 127 -5.06 9.36 4.84
N GLY A 128 -6.11 10.08 5.23
CA GLY A 128 -5.99 11.35 5.95
C GLY A 128 -6.77 12.52 5.34
N PHE A 129 -7.14 12.49 4.06
CA PHE A 129 -7.79 13.63 3.40
C PHE A 129 -9.16 13.97 4.00
N TYR A 130 -9.97 12.96 4.34
CA TYR A 130 -11.25 13.17 5.02
C TYR A 130 -11.08 13.90 6.36
N ASP A 131 -10.16 13.42 7.19
CA ASP A 131 -9.86 13.99 8.50
C ASP A 131 -9.24 15.39 8.38
N GLU A 132 -8.42 15.62 7.34
CA GLU A 132 -7.86 16.92 7.03
C GLU A 132 -8.95 17.95 6.71
N CYS A 133 -9.89 17.60 5.84
CA CYS A 133 -11.06 18.44 5.53
C CYS A 133 -11.88 18.76 6.78
N LEU A 134 -12.20 17.74 7.59
CA LEU A 134 -12.94 17.92 8.85
C LEU A 134 -12.22 18.86 9.81
N ARG A 135 -10.90 18.72 9.95
CA ARG A 135 -10.10 19.56 10.86
C ARG A 135 -10.01 20.99 10.38
N LYS A 136 -9.88 21.22 9.08
CA LYS A 136 -9.69 22.56 8.49
C LYS A 136 -10.99 23.35 8.35
N TYR A 137 -12.10 22.68 8.03
CA TYR A 137 -13.40 23.30 7.74
C TYR A 137 -14.47 23.03 8.81
N GLY A 138 -14.19 22.15 9.78
CA GLY A 138 -15.14 21.76 10.82
C GLY A 138 -16.25 20.80 10.37
N ASN A 139 -16.29 20.45 9.08
CA ASN A 139 -17.31 19.59 8.48
C ASN A 139 -16.76 18.83 7.25
N ALA A 140 -17.53 17.89 6.71
CA ALA A 140 -17.10 17.01 5.60
C ALA A 140 -17.50 17.52 4.21
N ASN A 141 -18.03 18.74 4.08
CA ASN A 141 -18.54 19.26 2.80
C ASN A 141 -17.42 19.41 1.77
N VAL A 142 -16.28 19.96 2.17
CA VAL A 142 -15.11 20.12 1.28
C VAL A 142 -14.62 18.75 0.78
N TRP A 143 -14.55 17.75 1.66
CA TRP A 143 -14.21 16.39 1.25
C TRP A 143 -15.20 15.87 0.21
N LYS A 144 -16.51 16.03 0.46
CA LYS A 144 -17.56 15.61 -0.48
C LYS A 144 -17.42 16.30 -1.83
N MET A 145 -17.20 17.62 -1.84
CA MET A 145 -17.02 18.40 -3.07
C MET A 145 -15.83 17.90 -3.91
N PHE A 146 -14.70 17.58 -3.27
CA PHE A 146 -13.55 17.03 -3.97
C PHE A 146 -13.78 15.60 -4.43
N THR A 147 -14.35 14.72 -3.60
CA THR A 147 -14.63 13.34 -4.03
C THR A 147 -15.65 13.26 -5.16
N ASP A 148 -16.63 14.17 -5.19
CA ASP A 148 -17.57 14.27 -6.31
C ASP A 148 -16.87 14.81 -7.57
N LEU A 149 -15.89 15.70 -7.44
CA LEU A 149 -15.06 16.17 -8.55
C LEU A 149 -14.13 15.07 -9.09
N PHE A 150 -13.56 14.24 -8.20
CA PHE A 150 -12.62 13.18 -8.56
C PHE A 150 -13.20 12.16 -9.55
N ASP A 151 -14.51 11.96 -9.54
CA ASP A 151 -15.20 11.09 -10.49
C ASP A 151 -15.07 11.58 -11.94
N TYR A 152 -14.81 12.87 -12.16
CA TYR A 152 -14.68 13.44 -13.50
C TYR A 152 -13.25 13.44 -14.04
N LEU A 153 -12.25 13.17 -13.19
CA LEU A 153 -10.84 13.18 -13.59
C LEU A 153 -10.57 12.13 -14.69
N PRO A 154 -9.94 12.50 -15.81
CA PRO A 154 -9.47 11.56 -16.82
C PRO A 154 -8.61 10.44 -16.22
N LEU A 155 -8.73 9.24 -16.78
CA LEU A 155 -7.99 8.08 -16.29
C LEU A 155 -6.54 8.05 -16.81
N THR A 156 -6.34 8.51 -18.05
CA THR A 156 -5.07 8.40 -18.77
C THR A 156 -4.86 9.59 -19.69
N ALA A 157 -3.62 9.80 -20.13
CA ALA A 157 -3.25 10.78 -21.15
C ALA A 157 -2.39 10.13 -22.24
N LEU A 158 -2.34 10.79 -23.39
CA LEU A 158 -1.53 10.37 -24.53
C LEU A 158 -0.75 11.58 -25.05
N ILE A 159 0.57 11.53 -24.91
CA ILE A 159 1.46 12.62 -25.32
C ILE A 159 1.92 12.35 -26.76
N GLU A 160 1.62 13.29 -27.66
CA GLU A 160 1.97 13.23 -29.10
C GLU A 160 1.68 11.87 -29.76
N ASP A 161 0.56 11.24 -29.37
CA ASP A 161 0.13 9.92 -29.84
C ASP A 161 1.15 8.77 -29.63
N GLN A 162 2.19 8.97 -28.80
CA GLN A 162 3.31 8.03 -28.65
C GLN A 162 3.58 7.60 -27.21
N ILE A 163 3.36 8.46 -26.21
CA ILE A 163 3.62 8.13 -24.80
C ILE A 163 2.30 8.02 -24.05
N PHE A 164 1.97 6.80 -23.60
CA PHE A 164 0.76 6.54 -22.84
C PHE A 164 1.01 6.75 -21.35
N CYS A 165 0.28 7.68 -20.75
CA CYS A 165 0.46 8.09 -19.36
C CYS A 165 -0.73 7.69 -18.50
N LEU A 166 -0.48 7.08 -17.34
CA LEU A 166 -1.52 6.63 -16.42
C LEU A 166 -0.97 6.58 -14.98
N HIS A 167 -1.86 6.45 -13.99
CA HIS A 167 -1.41 6.35 -12.61
C HIS A 167 -0.77 5.01 -12.27
N GLY A 168 -1.57 3.95 -12.41
CA GLY A 168 -1.25 2.57 -12.06
C GLY A 168 -0.47 1.87 -13.16
N GLY A 169 -1.14 0.99 -13.90
CA GLY A 169 -0.53 0.13 -14.89
C GLY A 169 -1.55 -0.48 -15.82
N LEU A 170 -1.11 -1.43 -16.65
CA LEU A 170 -1.97 -2.02 -17.67
C LEU A 170 -3.05 -2.94 -17.05
N SER A 171 -4.09 -3.26 -17.83
CA SER A 171 -5.18 -4.17 -17.44
C SER A 171 -5.24 -5.38 -18.37
N PRO A 172 -5.49 -6.60 -17.86
CA PRO A 172 -5.75 -7.77 -18.71
C PRO A 172 -7.06 -7.67 -19.51
N SER A 173 -7.89 -6.66 -19.24
CA SER A 173 -9.15 -6.41 -19.95
C SER A 173 -9.03 -5.30 -21.01
N ILE A 174 -7.83 -4.73 -21.19
CA ILE A 174 -7.58 -3.60 -22.09
C ILE A 174 -6.38 -3.91 -22.97
N ASP A 175 -6.65 -4.15 -24.25
CA ASP A 175 -5.65 -4.35 -25.29
C ASP A 175 -5.41 -3.07 -26.11
N THR A 176 -6.38 -2.16 -26.15
CA THR A 176 -6.37 -0.97 -27.01
C THR A 176 -6.75 0.31 -26.28
N LEU A 177 -6.23 1.46 -26.74
CA LEU A 177 -6.59 2.78 -26.21
C LEU A 177 -8.09 3.10 -26.37
N ASP A 178 -8.75 2.57 -27.40
CA ASP A 178 -10.19 2.78 -27.61
C ASP A 178 -11.05 2.13 -26.50
N GLN A 179 -10.61 1.00 -25.96
CA GLN A 179 -11.28 0.40 -24.80
C GLN A 179 -11.18 1.31 -23.58
N VAL A 180 -10.04 1.99 -23.36
CA VAL A 180 -9.89 2.99 -22.29
C VAL A 180 -10.83 4.17 -22.51
N ARG A 181 -10.93 4.68 -23.75
CA ARG A 181 -11.86 5.77 -24.12
C ARG A 181 -13.33 5.42 -23.83
N SER A 182 -13.70 4.15 -23.93
CA SER A 182 -15.07 3.67 -23.72
C SER A 182 -15.48 3.47 -22.25
N LEU A 183 -14.54 3.54 -21.29
CA LEU A 183 -14.85 3.31 -19.88
C LEU A 183 -15.79 4.40 -19.32
N ASP A 184 -16.76 4.00 -18.51
CA ASP A 184 -17.54 4.94 -17.71
C ASP A 184 -16.71 5.35 -16.48
N ARG A 185 -16.03 6.50 -16.54
CA ARG A 185 -15.18 6.98 -15.44
C ARG A 185 -15.95 7.69 -14.32
N VAL A 186 -17.19 8.17 -14.59
CA VAL A 186 -17.94 9.08 -13.71
C VAL A 186 -18.65 8.31 -12.62
N GLN A 187 -17.84 7.65 -11.79
CA GLN A 187 -18.25 6.83 -10.68
C GLN A 187 -17.10 6.68 -9.67
N GLU A 188 -17.44 6.17 -8.49
CA GLU A 188 -16.43 5.70 -7.54
C GLU A 188 -15.64 4.54 -8.16
N VAL A 189 -14.32 4.52 -7.91
CA VAL A 189 -13.43 3.45 -8.42
C VAL A 189 -13.95 2.08 -7.95
N PRO A 190 -14.27 1.16 -8.88
CA PRO A 190 -14.70 -0.19 -8.53
C PRO A 190 -13.61 -0.99 -7.80
N HIS A 191 -14.02 -2.04 -7.09
CA HIS A 191 -13.08 -2.95 -6.41
C HIS A 191 -12.30 -3.86 -7.38
N GLU A 192 -12.79 -4.04 -8.60
CA GLU A 192 -12.19 -4.86 -9.66
C GLU A 192 -12.56 -4.32 -11.04
N GLY A 193 -11.83 -4.75 -12.07
CA GLY A 193 -12.11 -4.42 -13.46
C GLY A 193 -11.20 -3.33 -14.03
N PRO A 194 -11.37 -2.96 -15.31
CA PRO A 194 -10.40 -2.19 -16.08
C PRO A 194 -10.05 -0.82 -15.46
N MET A 195 -11.03 -0.10 -14.92
CA MET A 195 -10.79 1.18 -14.24
C MET A 195 -9.97 1.00 -12.95
N CYS A 196 -10.23 -0.07 -12.18
CA CYS A 196 -9.45 -0.40 -11.00
C CYS A 196 -8.00 -0.74 -11.39
N ASP A 197 -7.85 -1.57 -12.41
CA ASP A 197 -6.55 -2.03 -12.89
C ASP A 197 -5.66 -0.87 -13.37
N LEU A 198 -6.21 0.08 -14.14
CA LEU A 198 -5.49 1.27 -14.60
C LEU A 198 -4.94 2.14 -13.46
N LEU A 199 -5.57 2.11 -12.29
CA LEU A 199 -5.19 2.91 -11.13
C LEU A 199 -4.32 2.14 -10.12
N TRP A 200 -4.30 0.80 -10.16
CA TRP A 200 -3.70 -0.04 -9.11
C TRP A 200 -2.64 -1.03 -9.58
N SER A 201 -2.51 -1.28 -10.87
CA SER A 201 -1.58 -2.29 -11.38
C SER A 201 -0.12 -1.82 -11.35
N ASP A 202 0.80 -2.76 -11.22
CA ASP A 202 2.25 -2.50 -11.13
C ASP A 202 3.05 -3.35 -12.13
N PRO A 203 4.14 -2.82 -12.72
CA PRO A 203 5.11 -3.63 -13.45
C PRO A 203 5.84 -4.59 -12.48
N ASP A 204 6.24 -5.76 -12.98
CA ASP A 204 6.97 -6.81 -12.25
C ASP A 204 7.87 -7.59 -13.23
N ASP A 205 9.01 -8.09 -12.79
CA ASP A 205 10.00 -8.81 -13.62
C ASP A 205 9.52 -10.21 -14.08
N ARG A 206 8.25 -10.55 -13.80
CA ARG A 206 7.63 -11.80 -14.24
C ARG A 206 7.30 -11.77 -15.73
N CYS A 207 6.94 -12.93 -16.27
CA CYS A 207 6.28 -13.02 -17.56
C CYS A 207 4.76 -13.08 -17.36
N GLY A 208 4.02 -12.35 -18.21
CA GLY A 208 2.56 -12.28 -18.22
C GLY A 208 1.96 -11.55 -17.02
N TRP A 209 0.69 -11.86 -16.73
CA TRP A 209 -0.05 -11.27 -15.62
C TRP A 209 0.16 -12.03 -14.31
N GLY A 210 0.19 -11.29 -13.19
CA GLY A 210 0.24 -11.82 -11.83
C GLY A 210 -0.77 -11.15 -10.91
N ILE A 211 -1.08 -11.80 -9.79
CA ILE A 211 -1.97 -11.25 -8.77
C ILE A 211 -1.25 -10.11 -8.05
N SER A 212 -1.89 -8.94 -7.96
CA SER A 212 -1.32 -7.79 -7.25
C SER A 212 -1.26 -8.04 -5.74
N PRO A 213 -0.12 -7.76 -5.07
CA PRO A 213 -0.03 -7.82 -3.61
C PRO A 213 -0.86 -6.72 -2.91
N ARG A 214 -1.34 -5.71 -3.66
CA ARG A 214 -2.19 -4.63 -3.13
C ARG A 214 -3.61 -5.07 -2.83
N GLY A 215 -4.04 -6.22 -3.37
CA GLY A 215 -5.42 -6.69 -3.29
C GLY A 215 -6.37 -5.99 -4.26
N ALA A 216 -5.84 -5.19 -5.19
CA ALA A 216 -6.52 -4.53 -6.30
C ALA A 216 -5.53 -4.42 -7.49
N GLY A 217 -6.03 -4.47 -8.72
CA GLY A 217 -5.21 -4.50 -9.93
C GLY A 217 -4.38 -5.78 -10.10
N TYR A 218 -3.41 -5.73 -11.00
CA TYR A 218 -2.53 -6.84 -11.35
C TYR A 218 -1.05 -6.45 -11.30
N THR A 219 -0.18 -7.46 -11.27
CA THR A 219 1.21 -7.29 -11.71
C THR A 219 1.32 -7.67 -13.17
N PHE A 220 2.17 -7.01 -13.96
CA PHE A 220 2.35 -7.33 -15.38
C PHE A 220 3.82 -7.36 -15.77
N GLY A 221 4.16 -8.31 -16.64
CA GLY A 221 5.50 -8.52 -17.15
C GLY A 221 5.90 -7.64 -18.33
N GLN A 222 7.19 -7.71 -18.69
CA GLN A 222 7.75 -7.01 -19.85
C GLN A 222 7.03 -7.35 -21.16
N ASP A 223 6.70 -8.62 -21.37
CA ASP A 223 5.97 -9.11 -22.54
C ASP A 223 4.61 -8.42 -22.74
N ILE A 224 3.94 -8.09 -21.63
CA ILE A 224 2.66 -7.38 -21.66
C ILE A 224 2.84 -5.93 -22.09
N SER A 225 3.82 -5.21 -21.53
CA SER A 225 4.08 -3.83 -21.92
C SER A 225 4.57 -3.70 -23.36
N GLU A 226 5.44 -4.61 -23.81
CA GLU A 226 5.92 -4.62 -25.20
C GLU A 226 4.78 -4.86 -26.18
N THR A 227 3.93 -5.85 -25.89
CA THR A 227 2.76 -6.17 -26.72
C THR A 227 1.77 -5.00 -26.76
N PHE A 228 1.49 -4.39 -25.60
CA PHE A 228 0.57 -3.24 -25.52
C PHE A 228 1.11 -2.04 -26.30
N ASN A 229 2.41 -1.72 -26.13
CA ASN A 229 3.06 -0.64 -26.86
C ASN A 229 3.02 -0.87 -28.36
N HIS A 230 3.40 -2.07 -28.80
CA HIS A 230 3.38 -2.44 -30.22
C HIS A 230 1.98 -2.33 -30.84
N ASN A 231 0.97 -2.89 -30.18
CA ASN A 231 -0.40 -2.92 -30.70
C ASN A 231 -1.03 -1.53 -30.80
N ASN A 232 -0.60 -0.58 -29.95
CA ASN A 232 -1.14 0.77 -29.90
C ASN A 232 -0.24 1.82 -30.56
N GLY A 233 0.89 1.41 -31.16
CA GLY A 233 1.85 2.32 -31.79
C GLY A 233 2.57 3.24 -30.80
N LEU A 234 2.72 2.82 -29.55
CA LEU A 234 3.34 3.59 -28.48
C LEU A 234 4.83 3.27 -28.37
N THR A 235 5.59 4.27 -27.92
CA THR A 235 7.01 4.11 -27.63
C THR A 235 7.27 3.87 -26.14
N LEU A 236 6.35 4.29 -25.27
CA LEU A 236 6.55 4.30 -23.82
C LEU A 236 5.23 4.31 -23.06
N VAL A 237 5.18 3.56 -21.95
CA VAL A 237 4.21 3.76 -20.87
C VAL A 237 4.86 4.55 -19.74
N ALA A 238 4.35 5.74 -19.43
CA ALA A 238 4.77 6.53 -18.28
C ALA A 238 3.74 6.40 -17.15
N ARG A 239 4.19 6.07 -15.94
CA ARG A 239 3.31 5.78 -14.81
C ARG A 239 3.82 6.33 -13.48
N ALA A 240 2.99 6.27 -12.44
CA ALA A 240 3.29 6.82 -11.09
C ALA A 240 3.26 5.76 -9.96
N HIS A 241 2.64 6.01 -8.80
CA HIS A 241 2.12 5.06 -7.78
C HIS A 241 3.05 4.05 -7.08
N GLN A 242 4.27 3.85 -7.56
CA GLN A 242 5.32 3.16 -6.83
C GLN A 242 6.40 4.14 -6.41
N LEU A 243 6.65 4.20 -5.09
CA LEU A 243 7.80 4.92 -4.56
C LEU A 243 9.09 4.31 -5.13
N VAL A 244 9.93 5.18 -5.67
CA VAL A 244 11.26 4.87 -6.20
C VAL A 244 12.27 5.81 -5.57
N MET A 245 13.43 5.28 -5.17
CA MET A 245 14.38 6.03 -4.32
C MET A 245 14.97 7.25 -5.02
N GLU A 246 15.18 7.17 -6.32
CA GLU A 246 15.75 8.23 -7.15
C GLU A 246 14.66 9.14 -7.77
N GLY A 247 13.39 8.95 -7.41
CA GLY A 247 12.27 9.70 -7.98
C GLY A 247 11.80 9.23 -9.36
N TYR A 248 12.59 8.42 -10.07
CA TYR A 248 12.14 7.68 -11.25
C TYR A 248 12.80 6.30 -11.33
N ASN A 249 12.22 5.37 -12.08
CA ASN A 249 12.81 4.07 -12.38
C ASN A 249 12.37 3.54 -13.75
N TRP A 250 13.31 2.97 -14.50
CA TRP A 250 13.03 2.26 -15.75
C TRP A 250 12.70 0.79 -15.49
N GLY A 251 11.73 0.27 -16.23
CA GLY A 251 11.34 -1.13 -16.21
C GLY A 251 11.08 -1.67 -17.61
N HIS A 252 11.03 -3.00 -17.73
CA HIS A 252 10.61 -3.71 -18.94
C HIS A 252 11.41 -3.28 -20.19
N ASP A 253 12.73 -3.25 -20.08
CA ASP A 253 13.65 -2.79 -21.12
C ASP A 253 13.28 -1.42 -21.71
N HIS A 254 13.05 -0.45 -20.82
CA HIS A 254 12.67 0.93 -21.15
C HIS A 254 11.29 1.11 -21.80
N ASN A 255 10.44 0.08 -21.83
CA ASN A 255 9.05 0.21 -22.27
C ASN A 255 8.14 0.86 -21.23
N VAL A 256 8.56 0.86 -19.96
CA VAL A 256 7.80 1.44 -18.84
C VAL A 256 8.73 2.33 -18.01
N VAL A 257 8.27 3.54 -17.69
CA VAL A 257 8.91 4.41 -16.70
C VAL A 257 7.98 4.71 -15.54
N THR A 258 8.48 4.56 -14.33
CA THR A 258 7.81 5.00 -13.10
C THR A 258 8.38 6.34 -12.67
N ILE A 259 7.53 7.35 -12.46
CA ILE A 259 7.88 8.70 -12.00
C ILE A 259 7.20 8.94 -10.67
N PHE A 260 7.94 9.46 -9.70
CA PHE A 260 7.45 9.73 -8.35
C PHE A 260 7.91 11.12 -7.90
N SER A 261 6.96 12.02 -7.64
CA SER A 261 7.22 13.46 -7.48
C SER A 261 7.09 13.95 -6.03
N ALA A 262 7.08 13.03 -5.05
CA ALA A 262 7.03 13.33 -3.62
C ALA A 262 8.36 12.99 -2.91
N PRO A 263 9.26 13.96 -2.70
CA PRO A 263 10.57 13.69 -2.11
C PRO A 263 10.45 13.45 -0.60
N ASN A 264 11.35 12.62 -0.04
CA ASN A 264 11.30 12.14 1.34
C ASN A 264 9.88 11.77 1.76
N TYR A 265 9.24 10.92 0.96
CA TYR A 265 7.83 10.60 1.06
C TYR A 265 7.38 10.28 2.49
N CYS A 266 6.18 10.74 2.83
CA CYS A 266 5.63 10.66 4.20
C CYS A 266 6.58 11.29 5.25
N TYR A 267 7.43 12.22 4.82
CA TYR A 267 8.45 12.91 5.62
C TYR A 267 9.52 11.99 6.24
N ARG A 268 9.71 10.77 5.71
CA ARG A 268 10.60 9.77 6.34
C ARG A 268 11.27 8.77 5.40
N CYS A 269 10.81 8.63 4.15
CA CYS A 269 11.32 7.59 3.26
C CYS A 269 12.72 7.89 2.72
N GLY A 270 13.17 9.15 2.74
CA GLY A 270 14.51 9.55 2.30
C GLY A 270 14.77 9.42 0.79
N ASN A 271 13.73 9.18 -0.03
CA ASN A 271 13.83 9.19 -1.49
C ASN A 271 13.96 10.62 -2.05
N GLN A 272 14.53 10.75 -3.24
CA GLN A 272 14.37 11.92 -4.09
C GLN A 272 13.04 11.86 -4.84
N ALA A 273 12.63 12.98 -5.42
CA ALA A 273 11.55 13.06 -6.39
C ALA A 273 12.10 13.35 -7.78
N ALA A 274 11.31 13.08 -8.81
CA ALA A 274 11.63 13.49 -10.16
C ALA A 274 10.40 14.00 -10.92
N ILE A 275 10.68 14.77 -11.96
CA ILE A 275 9.76 15.11 -13.06
C ILE A 275 10.40 14.73 -14.39
N MET A 276 9.58 14.38 -15.38
CA MET A 276 10.03 14.08 -16.74
C MET A 276 9.63 15.22 -17.67
N GLU A 277 10.60 15.95 -18.20
CA GLU A 277 10.38 16.98 -19.21
C GLU A 277 10.48 16.36 -20.60
N ILE A 278 9.49 16.60 -21.45
CA ILE A 278 9.49 16.19 -22.86
C ILE A 278 9.48 17.45 -23.71
N ASP A 279 10.46 17.60 -24.60
CA ASP A 279 10.57 18.75 -25.50
C ASP A 279 9.74 18.59 -26.80
N GLU A 280 9.75 19.62 -27.63
CA GLU A 280 9.06 19.65 -28.95
C GLU A 280 9.55 18.57 -29.94
N HIS A 281 10.69 17.94 -29.66
CA HIS A 281 11.29 16.90 -30.49
C HIS A 281 11.10 15.50 -29.88
N MET A 282 10.19 15.35 -28.92
CA MET A 282 9.92 14.10 -28.18
C MET A 282 11.12 13.56 -27.41
N LYS A 283 12.13 14.39 -27.15
CA LYS A 283 13.25 14.02 -26.28
C LYS A 283 12.86 14.29 -24.84
N TYR A 284 13.05 13.29 -23.99
CA TYR A 284 12.76 13.41 -22.57
C TYR A 284 14.01 13.46 -21.69
N THR A 285 13.93 14.22 -20.60
CA THR A 285 14.95 14.31 -19.55
C THR A 285 14.29 14.27 -18.17
N PHE A 286 14.97 13.66 -17.19
CA PHE A 286 14.50 13.61 -15.81
C PHE A 286 15.21 14.66 -14.98
N LEU A 287 14.45 15.48 -14.27
CA LEU A 287 14.97 16.40 -13.27
C LEU A 287 14.64 15.84 -11.89
N GLN A 288 15.67 15.46 -11.15
CA GLN A 288 15.56 14.98 -9.77
C GLN A 288 15.66 16.14 -8.78
N PHE A 289 14.94 16.04 -7.67
CA PHE A 289 14.97 17.07 -6.64
C PHE A 289 14.75 16.51 -5.23
N ASP A 290 15.38 17.21 -4.28
CA ASP A 290 15.31 16.92 -2.85
C ASP A 290 14.11 17.62 -2.20
N PRO A 291 13.73 17.24 -0.96
CA PRO A 291 12.63 17.88 -0.24
C PRO A 291 12.86 19.38 -0.05
N ALA A 292 11.79 20.15 -0.14
CA ALA A 292 11.80 21.58 0.04
C ALA A 292 12.41 21.95 1.41
N PRO A 293 13.22 23.03 1.49
CA PRO A 293 13.77 23.50 2.76
C PRO A 293 12.65 23.76 3.77
N ARG A 294 12.80 23.25 5.00
CA ARG A 294 11.82 23.46 6.08
C ARG A 294 11.77 24.95 6.48
N ARG A 295 10.94 25.74 5.79
CA ARG A 295 10.70 27.14 6.16
C ARG A 295 9.68 27.17 7.30
N GLY A 296 10.17 27.51 8.50
CA GLY A 296 9.35 27.81 9.68
C GLY A 296 8.26 26.77 9.93
N GLU A 297 8.60 25.67 10.61
CA GLU A 297 7.61 24.71 11.09
C GLU A 297 6.43 25.49 11.67
N PRO A 298 5.21 25.46 11.09
CA PRO A 298 4.07 25.92 11.83
C PRO A 298 4.08 25.16 13.14
N HIS A 299 3.77 25.85 14.24
CA HIS A 299 3.43 25.24 15.53
C HIS A 299 2.15 24.40 15.40
N VAL A 300 2.04 23.54 14.38
CA VAL A 300 1.36 22.27 14.50
C VAL A 300 2.21 21.55 15.53
N THR A 301 1.77 21.57 16.80
CA THR A 301 2.36 20.76 17.88
C THR A 301 2.91 19.49 17.28
N ARG A 302 4.21 19.20 17.46
CA ARG A 302 4.91 17.95 17.07
C ARG A 302 4.13 16.71 17.51
N ARG A 303 3.05 16.47 16.80
CA ARG A 303 2.16 15.34 16.80
C ARG A 303 1.93 15.18 15.32
N THR A 304 2.79 14.37 14.74
CA THR A 304 2.42 13.55 13.59
C THR A 304 0.93 13.24 13.74
N PRO A 305 0.05 13.68 12.83
CA PRO A 305 -1.36 13.45 12.96
C PRO A 305 -1.64 11.96 13.18
N ASP A 306 -2.43 11.67 14.22
CA ASP A 306 -2.69 10.32 14.76
C ASP A 306 -3.31 9.34 13.73
N TYR A 307 -3.62 9.79 12.51
CA TYR A 307 -4.16 8.96 11.42
C TYR A 307 -3.11 8.15 10.67
N PHE A 308 -1.82 8.52 10.71
CA PHE A 308 -0.78 7.69 10.09
C PHE A 308 -0.68 6.34 10.77
N PHE A 309 -0.78 6.37 12.09
CA PHE A 309 -0.86 5.23 12.98
C PHE A 309 -1.48 5.80 14.26
N LYS A 310 -2.59 5.25 14.76
CA LYS A 310 -3.00 5.56 16.15
C LYS A 310 -1.95 5.13 17.19
N VAL A 311 -0.91 4.45 16.71
CA VAL A 311 0.21 3.88 17.44
C VAL A 311 1.51 4.42 16.83
N SER A 312 2.15 5.41 17.45
CA SER A 312 3.40 5.97 16.94
C SER A 312 4.58 5.01 17.14
N ALA A 313 5.58 5.06 16.24
CA ALA A 313 6.81 4.31 16.41
C ALA A 313 7.54 4.66 17.71
N SER A 314 7.46 5.93 18.15
CA SER A 314 7.99 6.36 19.45
C SER A 314 7.27 5.69 20.63
N ALA A 315 5.94 5.62 20.61
CA ALA A 315 5.17 4.97 21.67
C ALA A 315 5.44 3.46 21.72
N VAL A 316 5.57 2.80 20.56
CA VAL A 316 6.00 1.40 20.50
C VAL A 316 7.40 1.25 21.09
N ARG A 317 8.32 2.13 20.73
CA ARG A 317 9.72 2.12 21.17
C ARG A 317 9.83 2.28 22.69
N ASP A 318 9.13 3.24 23.27
CA ASP A 318 9.09 3.45 24.72
C ASP A 318 8.57 2.21 25.47
N ILE A 319 7.55 1.54 24.91
CA ILE A 319 7.00 0.32 25.49
C ILE A 319 7.96 -0.87 25.32
N VAL A 320 8.62 -1.00 24.19
CA VAL A 320 9.64 -2.05 23.96
C VAL A 320 10.78 -1.89 24.97
N ASN A 321 11.25 -0.66 25.19
CA ASN A 321 12.28 -0.35 26.19
C ASN A 321 11.81 -0.71 27.61
N ALA A 322 10.56 -0.36 27.97
CA ALA A 322 10.00 -0.75 29.26
C ALA A 322 9.90 -2.29 29.44
N ILE A 323 9.55 -3.02 28.38
CA ILE A 323 9.46 -4.48 28.40
C ILE A 323 10.86 -5.11 28.54
N GLN A 324 11.86 -4.59 27.82
CA GLN A 324 13.24 -5.07 27.91
C GLN A 324 13.86 -4.75 29.28
N ALA A 325 13.66 -3.54 29.82
CA ALA A 325 14.11 -3.16 31.15
C ALA A 325 13.48 -4.05 32.24
N GLY A 326 12.15 -4.25 32.21
CA GLY A 326 11.47 -5.14 33.15
C GLY A 326 11.89 -6.61 33.03
N ALA A 327 12.39 -7.03 31.87
CA ALA A 327 12.96 -8.36 31.71
C ALA A 327 14.39 -8.48 32.28
N GLN A 328 15.18 -7.40 32.25
CA GLN A 328 16.49 -7.35 32.90
C GLN A 328 16.37 -7.40 34.42
N GLU A 329 15.37 -6.73 35.02
CA GLU A 329 15.11 -6.78 36.47
C GLU A 329 14.74 -8.18 36.98
N LYS A 330 14.07 -8.99 36.15
CA LYS A 330 13.64 -10.36 36.50
C LYS A 330 14.06 -11.34 35.42
N GLN A 331 15.37 -11.58 35.32
CA GLN A 331 15.92 -12.58 34.40
C GLN A 331 15.29 -13.95 34.61
N ARG A 332 14.87 -14.56 33.50
CA ARG A 332 14.23 -15.88 33.48
C ARG A 332 15.15 -16.87 32.77
N LYS A 333 15.04 -18.15 33.13
CA LYS A 333 15.83 -19.26 32.55
C LYS A 333 15.41 -19.63 31.11
N PHE A 334 14.58 -18.83 30.45
CA PHE A 334 14.12 -19.06 29.08
C PHE A 334 13.88 -17.72 28.36
N VAL A 335 14.05 -17.73 27.05
CA VAL A 335 13.79 -16.55 26.19
C VAL A 335 12.29 -16.31 26.14
N GLN A 336 11.86 -15.13 26.56
CA GLN A 336 10.44 -14.77 26.57
C GLN A 336 10.00 -14.26 25.20
N THR A 337 8.78 -14.62 24.82
CA THR A 337 8.12 -14.11 23.61
C THR A 337 7.43 -12.78 23.92
N VAL A 338 7.51 -11.83 22.99
CA VAL A 338 6.74 -10.58 23.01
C VAL A 338 5.44 -10.82 22.26
N GLU A 339 4.32 -10.65 22.96
CA GLU A 339 2.97 -10.85 22.46
C GLU A 339 2.23 -9.52 22.33
N LEU A 340 1.56 -9.35 21.20
CA LEU A 340 0.57 -8.32 20.95
C LEU A 340 -0.81 -8.88 21.30
N GLN A 341 -1.43 -8.32 22.35
CA GLN A 341 -2.79 -8.62 22.77
C GLN A 341 -3.74 -7.54 22.26
N ILE A 342 -4.82 -7.94 21.61
CA ILE A 342 -5.75 -7.07 20.92
C ILE A 342 -7.14 -7.31 21.48
N GLY A 343 -7.79 -6.23 21.90
CA GLY A 343 -9.22 -6.21 22.18
C GLY A 343 -9.95 -5.58 21.01
N LEU A 344 -10.99 -6.24 20.51
CA LEU A 344 -11.89 -5.71 19.48
C LEU A 344 -13.16 -5.13 20.11
N LYS A 345 -13.78 -4.18 19.42
CA LYS A 345 -15.11 -3.62 19.72
C LYS A 345 -15.96 -3.58 18.46
N ASN A 346 -17.27 -3.41 18.65
CA ASN A 346 -18.23 -3.23 17.56
C ASN A 346 -18.15 -4.35 16.51
N TYR A 347 -17.95 -5.58 16.99
CA TYR A 347 -17.82 -6.78 16.18
C TYR A 347 -18.62 -7.88 16.87
N ASP A 348 -19.51 -8.54 16.13
CA ASP A 348 -20.34 -9.64 16.61
C ASP A 348 -19.78 -10.97 16.07
N PRO A 349 -19.15 -11.82 16.90
CA PRO A 349 -18.55 -13.09 16.46
C PRO A 349 -19.54 -14.13 15.92
N GLN A 350 -20.85 -13.90 16.07
CA GLN A 350 -21.93 -14.74 15.58
C GLN A 350 -22.55 -14.22 14.28
N ARG A 351 -22.62 -12.89 14.09
CA ARG A 351 -23.23 -12.27 12.91
C ARG A 351 -22.21 -11.83 11.85
N ASP A 352 -21.04 -11.36 12.27
CA ASP A 352 -20.03 -10.82 11.35
C ASP A 352 -19.12 -11.93 10.79
N LYS A 353 -18.71 -11.75 9.52
CA LYS A 353 -17.80 -12.67 8.81
C LYS A 353 -16.41 -12.63 9.44
N ARG A 354 -16.02 -13.71 10.12
CA ARG A 354 -14.71 -13.86 10.78
C ARG A 354 -13.55 -13.65 9.79
N PHE A 355 -12.56 -12.87 10.19
CA PHE A 355 -11.34 -12.70 9.44
C PHE A 355 -10.27 -13.74 9.82
N SER A 356 -9.46 -14.11 8.83
CA SER A 356 -8.27 -14.94 9.00
C SER A 356 -7.23 -14.48 7.98
N GLY A 357 -6.10 -13.96 8.44
CA GLY A 357 -4.99 -13.51 7.59
C GLY A 357 -3.65 -13.93 8.18
N THR A 358 -2.67 -14.14 7.30
CA THR A 358 -1.29 -14.45 7.68
C THR A 358 -0.36 -13.44 7.04
N ILE A 359 0.65 -12.99 7.79
CA ILE A 359 1.69 -12.09 7.29
C ILE A 359 3.07 -12.60 7.72
N LYS A 360 4.03 -12.53 6.80
CA LYS A 360 5.44 -12.79 7.08
C LYS A 360 6.08 -11.55 7.69
N LEU A 361 6.66 -11.69 8.86
CA LEU A 361 7.41 -10.61 9.51
C LEU A 361 8.85 -10.53 8.96
N PRO A 362 9.48 -9.34 8.97
CA PRO A 362 10.88 -9.17 8.59
C PRO A 362 11.84 -9.99 9.46
N HIS A 363 11.50 -10.17 10.74
CA HIS A 363 12.32 -10.91 11.70
C HIS A 363 11.57 -12.06 12.36
N VAL A 364 12.27 -13.18 12.62
CA VAL A 364 11.71 -14.43 13.12
C VAL A 364 11.12 -14.28 14.54
N ALA A 365 9.79 -14.20 14.65
CA ALA A 365 9.15 -14.01 15.95
C ALA A 365 9.22 -15.23 16.88
N ARG A 366 9.26 -16.46 16.34
CA ARG A 366 9.20 -17.72 17.11
C ARG A 366 10.37 -18.67 16.79
N PRO A 367 11.59 -18.42 17.28
CA PRO A 367 12.77 -19.22 16.95
C PRO A 367 12.67 -20.66 17.48
N ARG A 368 11.98 -20.87 18.61
CA ARG A 368 11.80 -22.19 19.24
C ARG A 368 10.62 -22.99 18.69
N MET A 369 9.95 -22.50 17.64
CA MET A 369 8.81 -23.20 17.04
C MET A 369 9.29 -24.50 16.38
N THR A 370 8.67 -25.61 16.77
CA THR A 370 9.03 -26.95 16.30
C THR A 370 8.35 -27.23 14.95
N VAL A 371 9.16 -27.49 13.92
CA VAL A 371 8.70 -27.77 12.56
C VAL A 371 9.09 -29.20 12.20
N CYS A 372 8.13 -30.02 11.75
CA CYS A 372 8.38 -31.38 11.28
C CYS A 372 8.24 -31.46 9.77
N VAL A 373 9.21 -32.10 9.11
CA VAL A 373 9.18 -32.31 7.65
C VAL A 373 8.56 -33.67 7.34
N LEU A 374 7.48 -33.67 6.57
CA LEU A 374 6.84 -34.87 6.03
C LEU A 374 7.35 -35.07 4.61
N GLY A 375 8.43 -35.85 4.49
CA GLY A 375 9.27 -35.89 3.30
C GLY A 375 9.18 -37.20 2.52
N ASP A 376 9.47 -37.14 1.22
CA ASP A 376 10.04 -38.28 0.51
C ASP A 376 11.51 -38.53 0.94
N ALA A 377 12.19 -39.51 0.35
CA ALA A 377 13.57 -39.84 0.73
C ALA A 377 14.52 -38.64 0.60
N PHE A 378 14.35 -37.82 -0.45
CA PHE A 378 15.17 -36.63 -0.70
C PHE A 378 15.01 -35.59 0.42
N HIS A 379 13.77 -35.23 0.76
CA HIS A 379 13.51 -34.26 1.83
C HIS A 379 13.81 -34.80 3.23
N CYS A 380 13.72 -36.12 3.45
CA CYS A 380 14.17 -36.74 4.71
C CYS A 380 15.69 -36.62 4.89
N ASP A 381 16.47 -36.88 3.84
CA ASP A 381 17.94 -36.75 3.89
C ASP A 381 18.37 -35.29 4.06
N GLN A 382 17.70 -34.37 3.37
CA GLN A 382 17.94 -32.94 3.50
C GLN A 382 17.57 -32.43 4.91
N ALA A 383 16.45 -32.90 5.48
CA ALA A 383 16.07 -32.59 6.86
C ALA A 383 17.06 -33.16 7.88
N LYS A 384 17.58 -34.37 7.65
CA LYS A 384 18.61 -35.00 8.48
C LYS A 384 19.91 -34.19 8.47
N GLY A 385 20.34 -33.72 7.29
CA GLY A 385 21.50 -32.84 7.14
C GLY A 385 21.33 -31.48 7.82
N ALA A 386 20.12 -30.94 7.83
CA ALA A 386 19.77 -29.67 8.49
C ALA A 386 19.46 -29.81 10.00
N GLY A 387 19.51 -31.02 10.57
CA GLY A 387 19.17 -31.27 11.98
C GLY A 387 17.68 -31.05 12.33
N MET A 388 16.78 -31.16 11.35
CA MET A 388 15.34 -31.02 11.54
C MET A 388 14.67 -32.38 11.81
N GLU A 389 13.61 -32.41 12.63
CA GLU A 389 12.82 -33.63 12.81
C GLU A 389 11.98 -33.89 11.53
N PHE A 390 12.01 -35.13 11.04
CA PHE A 390 11.29 -35.55 9.83
C PHE A 390 10.51 -36.85 10.04
N GLN A 391 9.52 -37.11 9.19
CA GLN A 391 8.85 -38.40 9.07
C GLN A 391 8.75 -38.83 7.62
N SER A 392 9.12 -40.09 7.38
CA SER A 392 9.02 -40.71 6.07
C SER A 392 7.58 -41.12 5.74
N VAL A 393 7.34 -41.43 4.47
CA VAL A 393 6.06 -41.99 4.00
C VAL A 393 5.67 -43.26 4.75
N ASP A 394 6.64 -44.11 5.10
CA ASP A 394 6.36 -45.37 5.80
C ASP A 394 6.04 -45.16 7.27
N ASP A 395 6.60 -44.15 7.92
CA ASP A 395 6.21 -43.76 9.28
C ASP A 395 4.79 -43.20 9.31
N LEU A 396 4.39 -42.47 8.27
CA LEU A 396 3.03 -41.98 8.10
C LEU A 396 2.02 -43.12 7.86
N LYS A 397 2.39 -44.18 7.13
CA LYS A 397 1.55 -45.37 6.95
C LYS A 397 1.35 -46.13 8.27
N LYS A 398 2.37 -46.24 9.12
CA LYS A 398 2.28 -46.89 10.45
C LYS A 398 1.26 -46.21 11.37
N LEU A 399 0.96 -44.93 11.16
CA LEU A 399 -0.09 -44.22 11.93
C LEU A 399 -1.51 -44.69 11.60
N ASN A 400 -1.71 -45.41 10.47
CA ASN A 400 -2.94 -46.12 10.06
C ASN A 400 -4.26 -45.43 10.43
N LYS A 401 -4.39 -44.13 10.12
CA LYS A 401 -5.57 -43.29 10.45
C LYS A 401 -5.99 -43.31 11.94
N ASN A 402 -5.11 -43.73 12.84
CA ASN A 402 -5.41 -43.81 14.26
C ASN A 402 -5.49 -42.40 14.85
N LYS A 403 -6.73 -41.97 15.16
CA LYS A 403 -7.03 -40.64 15.69
C LYS A 403 -6.22 -40.27 16.94
N LYS A 404 -5.85 -41.24 17.79
CA LYS A 404 -5.06 -40.98 19.01
C LYS A 404 -3.60 -40.64 18.68
N LEU A 405 -2.97 -41.42 17.80
CA LEU A 405 -1.58 -41.21 17.40
C LEU A 405 -1.42 -39.91 16.60
N ILE A 406 -2.37 -39.59 15.72
CA ILE A 406 -2.34 -38.35 14.93
C ILE A 406 -2.54 -37.12 15.82
N LYS A 407 -3.41 -37.20 16.84
CA LYS A 407 -3.51 -36.15 17.86
C LYS A 407 -2.21 -36.00 18.68
N LYS A 408 -1.50 -37.10 18.95
CA LYS A 408 -0.20 -37.07 19.65
C LYS A 408 0.87 -36.39 18.77
N LEU A 409 0.91 -36.72 17.48
CA LEU A 409 1.81 -36.09 16.51
C LEU A 409 1.54 -34.59 16.37
N ALA A 410 0.27 -34.20 16.18
CA ALA A 410 -0.13 -32.80 16.05
C ALA A 410 0.10 -31.97 17.33
N LYS A 411 0.24 -32.61 18.49
CA LYS A 411 0.63 -31.98 19.77
C LYS A 411 2.14 -31.87 19.95
N LYS A 412 2.93 -32.77 19.33
CA LYS A 412 4.39 -32.75 19.44
C LYS A 412 5.00 -31.57 18.67
N TYR A 413 4.42 -31.24 17.51
CA TYR A 413 4.94 -30.21 16.60
C TYR A 413 4.02 -29.02 16.47
N ASP A 414 4.60 -27.82 16.29
CA ASP A 414 3.85 -26.58 16.07
C ASP A 414 3.41 -26.44 14.62
N ALA A 415 4.27 -26.79 13.66
CA ALA A 415 4.01 -26.72 12.23
C ALA A 415 4.56 -27.94 11.47
N PHE A 416 4.05 -28.15 10.25
CA PHE A 416 4.47 -29.23 9.37
C PHE A 416 4.84 -28.68 7.98
N LEU A 417 5.88 -29.22 7.39
CA LEU A 417 6.23 -29.07 5.97
C LEU A 417 5.94 -30.39 5.27
N ALA A 418 5.54 -30.37 4.00
CA ALA A 418 5.34 -31.60 3.24
C ALA A 418 5.87 -31.47 1.81
N SER A 419 6.53 -32.51 1.31
CA SER A 419 6.89 -32.60 -0.11
C SER A 419 5.64 -32.50 -0.98
N GLU A 420 5.71 -31.82 -2.13
CA GLU A 420 4.57 -31.72 -3.06
C GLU A 420 4.02 -33.08 -3.51
N ALA A 421 4.88 -34.09 -3.64
CA ALA A 421 4.48 -35.47 -3.95
C ALA A 421 3.64 -36.10 -2.82
N LEU A 422 3.89 -35.71 -1.57
CA LEU A 422 3.29 -36.30 -0.39
C LEU A 422 2.05 -35.56 0.09
N ILE A 423 1.99 -34.23 -0.08
CA ILE A 423 0.89 -33.40 0.44
C ILE A 423 -0.49 -33.84 -0.08
N LYS A 424 -0.56 -34.32 -1.34
CA LYS A 424 -1.78 -34.87 -1.96
C LYS A 424 -2.21 -36.20 -1.33
N GLN A 425 -1.28 -36.98 -0.78
CA GLN A 425 -1.52 -38.28 -0.17
C GLN A 425 -1.84 -38.19 1.33
N ILE A 426 -1.48 -37.08 2.00
CA ILE A 426 -1.67 -36.88 3.44
C ILE A 426 -3.14 -37.07 3.88
N PRO A 427 -4.16 -36.54 3.19
CA PRO A 427 -5.56 -36.80 3.56
C PRO A 427 -5.93 -38.29 3.49
N ARG A 428 -5.33 -39.06 2.57
CA ARG A 428 -5.56 -40.50 2.43
C ARG A 428 -4.86 -41.30 3.52
N LEU A 429 -3.64 -40.89 3.93
CA LEU A 429 -2.81 -41.60 4.90
C LEU A 429 -3.18 -41.28 6.35
N LEU A 430 -3.39 -40.00 6.68
CA LEU A 430 -3.68 -39.52 8.04
C LEU A 430 -5.17 -39.19 8.26
N GLY A 431 -5.99 -39.17 7.20
CA GLY A 431 -7.37 -38.69 7.32
C GLY A 431 -7.44 -37.18 7.63
N PRO A 432 -8.61 -36.65 8.00
CA PRO A 432 -8.82 -35.21 8.24
C PRO A 432 -8.21 -34.71 9.56
N GLY A 433 -7.38 -35.51 10.24
CA GLY A 433 -6.89 -35.24 11.58
C GLY A 433 -6.08 -33.94 11.69
N LEU A 434 -5.09 -33.75 10.81
CA LEU A 434 -4.26 -32.53 10.80
C LEU A 434 -5.05 -31.30 10.35
N HIS A 435 -5.94 -31.46 9.37
CA HIS A 435 -6.81 -30.39 8.90
C HIS A 435 -7.76 -29.89 10.00
N LYS A 436 -8.38 -30.80 10.77
CA LYS A 436 -9.25 -30.45 11.90
C LYS A 436 -8.52 -29.74 13.04
N VAL A 437 -7.22 -29.96 13.19
CA VAL A 437 -6.38 -29.30 14.21
C VAL A 437 -5.82 -27.96 13.68
N GLY A 438 -6.03 -27.63 12.41
CA GLY A 438 -5.57 -26.38 11.80
C GLY A 438 -4.06 -26.34 11.57
N LYS A 439 -3.41 -27.51 11.50
CA LYS A 439 -1.96 -27.68 11.26
C LYS A 439 -1.71 -28.46 9.98
N PHE A 440 -2.41 -28.09 8.91
CA PHE A 440 -2.16 -28.73 7.62
C PHE A 440 -0.78 -28.31 7.11
N PRO A 441 0.04 -29.23 6.55
CA PRO A 441 1.41 -28.91 6.16
C PRO A 441 1.50 -27.89 5.03
N THR A 442 2.56 -27.10 5.02
CA THR A 442 2.92 -26.21 3.90
C THR A 442 3.71 -27.01 2.86
N PRO A 443 3.40 -26.91 1.55
CA PRO A 443 4.13 -27.62 0.50
C PRO A 443 5.57 -27.11 0.36
N VAL A 444 6.49 -28.01 -0.01
CA VAL A 444 7.91 -27.72 -0.28
C VAL A 444 8.34 -28.46 -1.55
N SER A 445 8.97 -27.73 -2.47
CA SER A 445 9.56 -28.26 -3.71
C SER A 445 10.94 -28.89 -3.46
N HIS A 446 11.46 -29.67 -4.41
CA HIS A 446 12.83 -30.20 -4.37
C HIS A 446 13.89 -29.09 -4.52
N ASN A 447 13.53 -27.95 -5.13
CA ASN A 447 14.41 -26.80 -5.29
C ASN A 447 14.44 -25.87 -4.07
N ASP A 448 13.53 -26.06 -3.11
CA ASP A 448 13.41 -25.19 -1.95
C ASP A 448 14.38 -25.61 -0.84
N SER A 449 14.99 -24.63 -0.18
CA SER A 449 15.73 -24.83 1.08
C SER A 449 14.74 -25.05 2.23
N LEU A 450 14.79 -26.25 2.85
CA LEU A 450 13.97 -26.58 4.02
C LEU A 450 14.18 -25.61 5.18
N THR A 451 15.42 -25.13 5.36
CA THR A 451 15.78 -24.19 6.42
C THR A 451 15.12 -22.82 6.20
N ASP A 452 15.10 -22.34 4.95
CA ASP A 452 14.51 -21.04 4.62
C ASP A 452 12.99 -21.10 4.73
N LYS A 453 12.37 -22.19 4.27
CA LYS A 453 10.93 -22.42 4.48
C LYS A 453 10.57 -22.57 5.96
N ALA A 454 11.40 -23.23 6.76
CA ALA A 454 11.19 -23.29 8.20
C ALA A 454 11.28 -21.91 8.84
N ASN A 455 12.26 -21.09 8.46
CA ASN A 455 12.42 -19.72 8.94
C ASN A 455 11.26 -18.82 8.51
N GLU A 456 10.75 -18.99 7.29
CA GLU A 456 9.56 -18.31 6.79
C GLU A 456 8.33 -18.62 7.65
N ILE A 457 8.10 -19.89 8.01
CA ILE A 457 6.99 -20.24 8.90
C ILE A 457 7.21 -19.65 10.30
N ARG A 458 8.45 -19.65 10.81
CA ARG A 458 8.78 -19.07 12.13
C ARG A 458 8.61 -17.54 12.17
N ALA A 459 8.75 -16.87 11.02
CA ALA A 459 8.51 -15.44 10.85
C ALA A 459 7.04 -15.13 10.50
N THR A 460 6.25 -16.11 10.09
CA THR A 460 4.85 -15.91 9.71
C THR A 460 3.94 -15.90 10.94
N ILE A 461 3.14 -14.85 11.07
CA ILE A 461 2.13 -14.74 12.12
C ILE A 461 0.73 -14.85 11.53
N LYS A 462 -0.21 -15.39 12.32
CA LYS A 462 -1.61 -15.59 11.91
C LYS A 462 -2.55 -14.80 12.81
N PHE A 463 -3.31 -13.90 12.20
CA PHE A 463 -4.46 -13.24 12.82
C PHE A 463 -5.71 -14.03 12.46
N GLN A 464 -6.35 -14.64 13.45
CA GLN A 464 -7.57 -15.40 13.24
C GLN A 464 -8.58 -15.09 14.34
N LEU A 465 -9.71 -14.52 13.95
CA LEU A 465 -10.80 -14.29 14.88
C LEU A 465 -11.52 -15.61 15.19
N LYS A 466 -11.56 -15.96 16.48
CA LYS A 466 -12.32 -17.11 16.99
C LYS A 466 -13.70 -16.66 17.45
N LYS A 467 -14.27 -17.30 18.47
CA LYS A 467 -15.57 -16.93 19.06
C LYS A 467 -15.46 -15.82 20.13
N VAL A 468 -14.31 -15.17 20.25
CA VAL A 468 -14.01 -14.18 21.29
C VAL A 468 -13.46 -12.91 20.65
N LEU A 469 -13.69 -11.77 21.29
CA LEU A 469 -13.25 -10.45 20.83
C LEU A 469 -11.81 -10.10 21.23
N CYS A 470 -11.10 -11.03 21.86
CA CYS A 470 -9.70 -10.87 22.23
C CYS A 470 -8.85 -11.86 21.44
N LEU A 471 -7.73 -11.40 20.91
CA LEU A 471 -6.73 -12.24 20.26
C LEU A 471 -5.33 -11.86 20.74
N GLY A 472 -4.44 -12.84 20.73
CA GLY A 472 -3.03 -12.67 21.11
C GLY A 472 -2.15 -13.27 20.03
N VAL A 473 -1.15 -12.52 19.59
CA VAL A 473 -0.21 -12.93 18.55
C VAL A 473 1.21 -12.63 19.01
N ALA A 474 2.09 -13.63 18.93
CA ALA A 474 3.52 -13.43 19.16
C ALA A 474 4.13 -12.66 17.99
N VAL A 475 4.72 -11.50 18.27
CA VAL A 475 5.28 -10.58 17.27
C VAL A 475 6.81 -10.48 17.36
N GLY A 476 7.42 -11.04 18.41
CA GLY A 476 8.88 -11.07 18.56
C GLY A 476 9.32 -11.82 19.82
N HIS A 477 10.58 -11.66 20.19
CA HIS A 477 11.16 -12.19 21.42
C HIS A 477 12.19 -11.22 22.02
N LEU A 478 12.56 -11.43 23.28
CA LEU A 478 13.44 -10.50 23.99
C LEU A 478 14.88 -10.43 23.47
N ASP A 479 15.37 -11.45 22.75
CA ASP A 479 16.72 -11.42 22.15
C ASP A 479 16.79 -10.55 20.86
N MET A 480 15.66 -10.02 20.39
CA MET A 480 15.66 -9.09 19.26
C MET A 480 16.15 -7.71 19.69
N THR A 481 16.78 -7.00 18.76
CA THR A 481 17.05 -5.57 18.95
C THR A 481 15.75 -4.78 19.01
N GLU A 482 15.83 -3.60 19.63
CA GLU A 482 14.71 -2.66 19.74
C GLU A 482 14.09 -2.35 18.37
N ASP A 483 14.91 -2.04 17.37
CA ASP A 483 14.44 -1.72 16.01
C ASP A 483 13.77 -2.91 15.31
N GLN A 484 14.28 -4.13 15.51
CA GLN A 484 13.65 -5.34 14.98
C GLN A 484 12.27 -5.59 15.61
N LEU A 485 12.14 -5.37 16.92
CA LEU A 485 10.85 -5.48 17.62
C LEU A 485 9.87 -4.41 17.15
N VAL A 486 10.31 -3.15 17.03
CA VAL A 486 9.48 -2.05 16.54
C VAL A 486 8.99 -2.34 15.12
N ALA A 487 9.86 -2.78 14.21
CA ALA A 487 9.50 -3.12 12.85
C ALA A 487 8.44 -4.23 12.80
N ASN A 488 8.64 -5.32 13.54
CA ASN A 488 7.69 -6.42 13.63
C ASN A 488 6.34 -5.99 14.21
N ILE A 489 6.35 -5.19 15.30
CA ILE A 489 5.12 -4.71 15.96
C ILE A 489 4.33 -3.79 15.04
N MET A 490 4.99 -2.82 14.39
CA MET A 490 4.34 -1.87 13.49
C MET A 490 3.68 -2.61 12.32
N LEU A 491 4.40 -3.51 11.65
CA LEU A 491 3.85 -4.29 10.55
C LEU A 491 2.67 -5.17 11.00
N SER A 492 2.78 -5.78 12.18
CA SER A 492 1.71 -6.61 12.76
C SER A 492 0.44 -5.81 13.04
N VAL A 493 0.57 -4.61 13.62
CA VAL A 493 -0.57 -3.73 13.92
C VAL A 493 -1.24 -3.24 12.64
N ASN A 494 -0.46 -2.83 11.65
CA ASN A 494 -0.99 -2.36 10.36
C ASN A 494 -1.75 -3.45 9.62
N PHE A 495 -1.18 -4.65 9.56
CA PHE A 495 -1.83 -5.79 8.94
C PHE A 495 -3.08 -6.25 9.69
N LEU A 496 -3.08 -6.21 11.02
CA LEU A 496 -4.30 -6.46 11.78
C LEU A 496 -5.41 -5.48 11.38
N VAL A 497 -5.09 -4.18 11.30
CA VAL A 497 -6.07 -3.14 11.00
C VAL A 497 -6.63 -3.32 9.60
N SER A 498 -5.82 -3.69 8.62
CA SER A 498 -6.29 -3.96 7.25
C SER A 498 -7.23 -5.17 7.14
N LEU A 499 -7.18 -6.11 8.10
CA LEU A 499 -8.11 -7.24 8.16
C LEU A 499 -9.48 -6.88 8.78
N LEU A 500 -9.63 -5.69 9.38
CA LEU A 500 -10.85 -5.28 10.07
C LEU A 500 -11.76 -4.49 9.13
N LYS A 501 -13.06 -4.85 9.09
CA LYS A 501 -14.07 -4.19 8.23
C LYS A 501 -14.16 -2.68 8.41
N LYS A 502 -13.93 -2.17 9.63
CA LYS A 502 -13.90 -0.73 9.95
C LYS A 502 -12.54 -0.27 10.47
N ASN A 503 -11.45 -0.96 10.10
CA ASN A 503 -10.08 -0.60 10.47
C ASN A 503 -9.96 -0.34 11.99
N TRP A 504 -9.39 0.81 12.38
CA TRP A 504 -9.20 1.22 13.77
C TRP A 504 -10.49 1.36 14.60
N GLN A 505 -11.66 1.55 13.98
CA GLN A 505 -12.91 1.66 14.73
C GLN A 505 -13.31 0.33 15.38
N ASN A 506 -12.82 -0.79 14.85
CA ASN A 506 -13.02 -2.11 15.45
C ASN A 506 -11.98 -2.45 16.52
N VAL A 507 -10.94 -1.63 16.71
CA VAL A 507 -9.94 -1.84 17.75
C VAL A 507 -10.39 -1.15 19.04
N LYS A 508 -10.50 -1.92 20.12
CA LYS A 508 -10.79 -1.40 21.48
C LYS A 508 -9.52 -1.00 22.20
N SER A 509 -8.53 -1.89 22.17
CA SER A 509 -7.27 -1.71 22.89
C SER A 509 -6.18 -2.60 22.32
N LEU A 510 -4.93 -2.14 22.38
CA LEU A 510 -3.74 -2.93 22.06
C LEU A 510 -2.81 -2.95 23.27
N TYR A 511 -2.31 -4.11 23.65
CA TYR A 511 -1.32 -4.28 24.71
C TYR A 511 -0.13 -5.07 24.20
N LEU A 512 1.06 -4.67 24.61
CA LEU A 512 2.28 -5.43 24.42
C LEU A 512 2.71 -6.02 25.76
N LYS A 513 3.08 -7.29 25.77
CA LYS A 513 3.65 -7.94 26.95
C LYS A 513 4.69 -8.97 26.56
N SER A 514 5.69 -9.17 27.41
CA SER A 514 6.44 -10.42 27.40
C SER A 514 5.64 -11.54 28.08
N THR A 515 5.94 -12.80 27.79
CA THR A 515 5.20 -13.98 28.30
C THR A 515 4.82 -13.88 29.79
N MET A 516 5.77 -13.47 30.65
CA MET A 516 5.60 -13.34 32.10
C MET A 516 5.76 -11.89 32.60
N GLY A 517 5.82 -10.92 31.69
CA GLY A 517 5.97 -9.50 32.03
C GLY A 517 4.63 -8.79 32.24
N LYS A 518 4.71 -7.58 32.77
CA LYS A 518 3.57 -6.68 32.91
C LYS A 518 3.05 -6.28 31.50
N PRO A 519 1.73 -6.21 31.28
CA PRO A 519 1.20 -5.69 30.03
C PRO A 519 1.31 -4.16 30.00
N HIS A 520 1.78 -3.65 28.86
CA HIS A 520 1.89 -2.23 28.55
C HIS A 520 0.87 -1.87 27.49
N ARG A 521 0.05 -0.84 27.74
CA ARG A 521 -0.99 -0.42 26.82
C ARG A 521 -0.39 0.42 25.71
N LEU A 522 -0.65 0.02 24.47
CA LEU A 522 -0.23 0.69 23.24
C LEU A 522 -1.38 1.52 22.63
N PHE A 523 -2.63 1.05 22.76
CA PHE A 523 -3.85 1.72 22.29
C PHE A 523 -5.03 1.45 23.23
#